data_AF-A0A2W0CC08-F1
#
_entry.id   AF-A0A2W0CC08-F1
#
_cell.length_a   1.000
_cell.length_b   1.000
_cell.length_c   1.000
_cell.angle_alpha   90.00
_cell.angle_beta   90.00
_cell.angle_gamma   90.00
#
_symmetry.space_group_name_H-M   'P 1'
#
loop_
_entity.id
_entity.type
_entity.pdbx_description
1 polymer ?
#
loop_
_entity_poly.entity_id
_entity_poly.type
_entity_poly.pdbx_seq_one_letter_code
_entity_poly.pdbx_strand_id
1 'polypeptide(L)' 'MIYDVAKGQRFKHYKGGTYKFLCFATHTEQEQGLVVYTDENSQVWARPVDMFFGYTDDGTKRFVEINEWEEYE' A
#
# COMPACT_ATOMS: atom_id res chain seq x y z
N MET A 1 -1.35 15.73 2.08
CA MET A 1 -0.05 15.16 1.69
C MET A 1 -0.17 14.68 0.25
N ILE A 2 0.82 14.95 -0.60
CA ILE A 2 0.87 14.39 -1.96
C ILE A 2 1.69 13.11 -1.84
N TYR A 3 1.11 11.97 -2.20
CA TYR A 3 1.80 10.70 -2.24
C TYR A 3 2.34 10.49 -3.65
N ASP A 4 3.67 10.42 -3.78
CA ASP A 4 4.33 10.09 -5.04
C ASP A 4 4.46 8.58 -5.16
N VAL A 5 3.41 7.93 -5.67
CA VAL A 5 3.35 6.48 -5.83
C VAL A 5 2.89 6.13 -7.24
N ALA A 6 3.70 5.35 -7.95
CA ALA A 6 3.44 4.93 -9.30
C ALA A 6 2.75 3.56 -9.36
N LYS A 7 1.89 3.37 -10.37
CA LYS A 7 1.29 2.05 -10.67
C LYS A 7 2.39 1.02 -10.86
N GLY A 8 2.30 -0.10 -10.15
CA GLY A 8 3.29 -1.18 -10.19
C GLY A 8 4.29 -1.16 -9.04
N GLN A 9 4.40 -0.07 -8.29
CA GLN A 9 5.26 0.03 -7.11
C GLN A 9 4.87 -1.01 -6.06
N ARG A 10 5.87 -1.65 -5.46
CA ARG A 10 5.70 -2.80 -4.58
C ARG A 10 5.87 -2.38 -3.12
N PHE A 11 5.09 -3.00 -2.24
CA PHE A 11 5.07 -2.73 -0.82
C PHE A 11 5.06 -4.04 -0.02
N LYS A 12 5.89 -4.12 1.02
CA LYS A 12 5.87 -5.18 2.02
C LYS A 12 4.98 -4.75 3.17
N HIS A 13 3.96 -5.53 3.47
CA HIS A 13 3.20 -5.36 4.69
C HIS A 13 3.99 -5.91 5.88
N TYR A 14 3.89 -5.29 7.05
CA TYR A 14 4.60 -5.75 8.26
C TYR A 14 4.26 -7.20 8.67
N LYS A 15 3.14 -7.77 8.19
CA LYS A 15 2.78 -9.19 8.36
C LYS A 15 3.37 -10.14 7.30
N GLY A 16 4.23 -9.64 6.42
CA GLY A 16 4.95 -10.46 5.44
C GLY A 16 4.36 -10.51 4.03
N GLY A 17 3.12 -10.06 3.79
CA GLY A 17 2.54 -10.05 2.44
C GLY A 17 3.17 -8.99 1.53
N THR A 18 3.37 -9.33 0.25
CA THR A 18 3.83 -8.38 -0.78
C THR A 18 2.66 -7.92 -1.62
N TYR A 19 2.61 -6.61 -1.90
CA TYR A 19 1.48 -5.99 -2.57
C TYR A 19 1.96 -5.01 -3.63
N LYS A 20 1.19 -4.89 -4.72
CA LYS A 20 1.47 -4.00 -5.84
C LYS A 20 0.42 -2.91 -5.92
N PHE A 21 0.85 -1.65 -5.92
CA PHE A 21 -0.04 -0.50 -6.06
C PHE A 21 -0.66 -0.44 -7.46
N LEU A 22 -1.96 -0.14 -7.52
CA LEU A 22 -2.70 -0.01 -8.78
C LEU A 22 -3.09 1.45 -9.05
N CYS A 23 -3.79 2.08 -8.12
CA CYS A 23 -4.23 3.47 -8.20
C CYS A 23 -4.79 3.96 -6.85
N PHE A 24 -5.07 5.27 -6.80
CA PHE A 24 -5.94 5.85 -5.78
C PHE A 24 -7.40 5.82 -6.23
N ALA A 25 -8.32 5.78 -5.27
CA ALA A 25 -9.75 5.95 -5.48
C ALA A 25 -10.35 6.85 -4.40
N THR A 26 -11.47 7.50 -4.70
CA THR A 26 -12.28 8.24 -3.72
C THR A 26 -13.50 7.41 -3.37
N HIS A 27 -13.69 7.09 -2.09
CA HIS A 27 -14.86 6.36 -1.61
C HIS A 27 -16.10 7.27 -1.63
N THR A 28 -17.14 6.89 -2.38
CA THR A 28 -18.28 7.77 -2.65
C THR A 28 -19.12 8.12 -1.41
N GLU A 29 -19.26 7.20 -0.46
CA GLU A 29 -20.15 7.34 0.69
C GLU A 29 -19.46 8.02 1.90
N GLN A 30 -18.13 8.07 1.90
CA GLN A 30 -17.34 8.61 3.01
C GLN A 30 -16.37 9.71 2.56
N GLU A 31 -16.30 9.97 1.25
CA GLU A 31 -15.38 10.92 0.61
C GLU A 31 -13.90 10.70 0.97
N GLN A 32 -13.57 9.49 1.43
CA GLN A 32 -12.23 9.14 1.90
C GLN A 32 -11.35 8.65 0.73
N GLY A 33 -10.07 9.05 0.75
CA GLY A 33 -9.06 8.51 -0.16
C GLY A 33 -8.72 7.06 0.17
N LEU A 34 -8.70 6.21 -0.86
CA LEU A 34 -8.31 4.80 -0.79
C LEU A 34 -7.08 4.52 -1.65
N VAL A 35 -6.24 3.61 -1.18
CA VAL A 35 -5.24 2.91 -1.97
C VAL A 35 -5.86 1.62 -2.50
N VAL A 36 -5.82 1.45 -3.82
CA VAL A 36 -6.20 0.21 -4.50
C VAL A 36 -4.91 -0.54 -4.87
N TYR A 37 -4.81 -1.79 -4.45
CA TYR A 37 -3.60 -2.61 -4.61
C TYR A 37 -3.96 -4.08 -4.82
N THR A 38 -2.99 -4.90 -5.23
CA THR A 38 -3.19 -6.33 -5.45
C THR A 38 -2.13 -7.17 -4.75
N ASP A 39 -2.49 -8.38 -4.34
CA ASP A 39 -1.56 -9.38 -3.80
C ASP A 39 -1.00 -10.30 -4.89
N GLU A 40 -0.21 -11.29 -4.47
CA GLU A 40 0.43 -12.28 -5.34
C GLU A 40 -0.58 -13.19 -6.07
N ASN A 41 -1.80 -13.33 -5.55
CA ASN A 41 -2.87 -14.11 -6.17
C ASN A 41 -3.75 -13.26 -7.10
N SER A 42 -3.33 -12.03 -7.43
CA SER A 42 -4.11 -11.08 -8.21
C SER A 42 -5.45 -10.67 -7.57
N GLN A 43 -5.64 -10.91 -6.27
CA GLN A 43 -6.79 -10.38 -5.55
C GLN A 43 -6.61 -8.88 -5.38
N VAL A 44 -7.68 -8.12 -5.63
CA VAL A 44 -7.69 -6.66 -5.49
C VAL A 44 -8.24 -6.27 -4.12
N TRP A 45 -7.55 -5.33 -3.49
CA TRP A 45 -7.85 -4.80 -2.17
C TRP A 45 -7.99 -3.27 -2.24
N ALA A 46 -8.82 -2.72 -1.37
CA ALA A 46 -8.94 -1.27 -1.17
C ALA A 46 -8.80 -0.96 0.32
N ARG A 47 -8.00 0.06 0.66
CA ARG A 47 -7.73 0.44 2.05
C ARG A 47 -7.60 1.96 2.18
N PRO A 48 -8.04 2.57 3.29
CA PRO A 48 -7.79 3.99 3.53
C PRO A 48 -6.33 4.38 3.36
N VAL A 49 -6.09 5.50 2.68
CA VAL A 49 -4.74 6.04 2.41
C VAL A 49 -3.94 6.20 3.70
N ASP A 50 -4.55 6.78 4.73
CA ASP A 50 -3.90 7.00 6.03
C ASP A 50 -3.56 5.69 6.74
N MET A 51 -4.35 4.63 6.51
CA MET A 51 -4.04 3.30 7.06
C MET A 51 -3.01 2.55 6.23
N PHE A 52 -2.87 2.84 4.94
CA PHE A 52 -1.87 2.21 4.09
C PHE A 52 -0.49 2.80 4.37
N PHE A 53 -0.35 4.12 4.35
CA PHE A 53 0.93 4.80 4.61
C PHE A 53 1.22 5.05 6.09
N GLY A 54 0.27 4.73 6.97
CA GLY A 54 0.40 4.92 8.41
C GLY A 54 1.18 3.84 9.13
N TYR A 55 1.11 3.92 10.46
CA TYR A 55 1.81 3.06 11.40
C TYR A 55 0.81 2.21 12.21
N THR A 56 1.29 1.12 12.78
CA THR A 56 0.62 0.37 13.86
C THR A 56 0.81 1.08 15.19
N ASP A 57 0.08 0.63 16.22
CA ASP A 57 0.09 1.26 17.54
C ASP A 57 1.46 1.18 18.23
N ASP A 58 2.30 0.20 17.85
CA ASP A 58 3.67 0.04 18.30
C ASP A 58 4.70 0.86 17.50
N GLY A 59 4.25 1.67 16.54
CA GLY A 59 5.12 2.50 15.70
C GLY A 59 5.71 1.80 14.48
N THR A 60 5.29 0.57 14.16
CA THR A 60 5.74 -0.13 12.94
C THR A 60 5.03 0.42 11.69
N LYS A 61 5.77 0.72 10.62
CA LYS A 61 5.15 1.16 9.36
C LYS A 61 4.35 0.02 8.75
N ARG A 62 3.09 0.27 8.36
CA ARG A 62 2.19 -0.80 7.89
C ARG A 62 2.62 -1.38 6.56
N PHE A 63 3.04 -0.50 5.64
CA PHE A 63 3.56 -0.86 4.33
C PHE A 63 4.88 -0.12 4.09
N VAL A 64 5.93 -0.87 3.81
CA VAL A 64 7.24 -0.35 3.43
C VAL A 64 7.40 -0.58 1.93
N GLU A 65 7.78 0.46 1.20
CA GLU A 65 8.11 0.32 -0.23
C GLU A 65 9.30 -0.62 -0.39
N ILE A 66 9.21 -1.52 -1.36
CA ILE A 66 10.30 -2.43 -1.72
C ILE A 66 10.86 -1.95 -3.05
N ASN A 67 12.13 -1.59 -3.07
CA ASN A 67 12.86 -1.38 -4.31
C ASN A 67 13.39 -2.73 -4.80
N GLU A 68 13.31 -3.01 -6.10
CA GLU A 68 13.83 -4.28 -6.69
C GLU A 68 15.33 -4.51 -6.42
N TRP A 69 16.05 -3.48 -5.96
CA TRP A 69 17.47 -3.50 -5.64
C TRP A 69 17.80 -4.07 -4.24
N GLU A 70 16.83 -4.21 -3.34
CA GLU A 70 17.05 -4.73 -1.98
C GLU A 70 16.79 -6.25 -1.85
N GLU A 71 16.28 -6.91 -2.90
CA GLU A 71 15.90 -8.33 -2.85
C GLU A 71 17.10 -9.29 -3.08
N TYR A 72 18.31 -8.76 -3.29
CA TYR A 72 19.54 -9.53 -3.61
C TYR A 72 20.74 -9.28 -2.67
N GLU A 73 20.56 -8.61 -1.52
CA GLU A 73 21.57 -8.52 -0.45
C GLU A 73 21.36 -9.55 0.67
#